data_AF-A0A931R0S1-F1
#
_entry.id   AF-A0A931R0S1-F1
#
_cell.length_a   1.000
_cell.length_b   1.000
_cell.length_c   1.000
_cell.angle_alpha   90.00
_cell.angle_beta   90.00
_cell.angle_gamma   90.00
#
_symmetry.space_group_name_H-M   'P 1'
#
loop_
_entity.id
_entity.type
_entity.pdbx_description
1 polymer ?
#
loop_
_entity_poly.entity_id
_entity_poly.type
_entity_poly.pdbx_seq_one_letter_code
_entity_poly.pdbx_strand_id
1 'polypeptide(L)' 'MNKRIAVIPGDGIGIEVTAEALKVLERLKGSRGLPLEWVTFDWGAEKFLREGVSLPEGALEMLRRDFHAIFIGAVGDPR' A
#
# COMPACT_ATOMS: atom_id res chain seq x y z
N MET A 1 -0.07 10.02 -18.43
CA MET A 1 -0.29 8.62 -17.98
C MET A 1 -0.25 8.60 -16.46
N ASN A 2 -1.26 8.03 -15.81
CA ASN A 2 -1.30 7.90 -14.35
C ASN A 2 -0.17 6.99 -13.85
N LYS A 3 0.45 7.38 -12.74
CA LYS A 3 1.43 6.62 -11.97
C LYS A 3 0.69 5.90 -10.86
N ARG A 4 0.36 4.64 -11.12
CA ARG A 4 -0.27 3.72 -10.16
C ARG A 4 0.73 3.32 -9.09
N ILE A 5 0.35 3.53 -7.83
CA ILE A 5 1.14 3.23 -6.64
C ILE A 5 0.36 2.20 -5.82
N ALA A 6 1.00 1.06 -5.54
CA ALA A 6 0.45 0.05 -4.65
C ALA A 6 0.69 0.50 -3.21
N VAL A 7 -0.37 0.68 -2.44
CA VAL A 7 -0.29 1.07 -1.02
C VAL A 7 -0.55 -0.16 -0.17
N ILE A 8 0.40 -0.50 0.70
CA ILE A 8 0.31 -1.60 1.66
C ILE A 8 0.52 -1.00 3.04
N PRO A 9 -0.55 -0.62 3.77
CA PRO A 9 -0.41 0.02 5.08
C PRO A 9 0.27 -0.89 6.12
N GLY A 10 0.08 -2.20 5.98
CA GLY A 10 0.64 -3.21 6.87
C GLY A 10 -0.05 -3.23 8.23
N ASP A 11 0.75 -3.27 9.30
CA ASP A 11 0.35 -3.61 10.67
C ASP A 11 0.66 -2.49 11.66
N GLY A 12 -0.05 -2.50 12.79
CA GLY A 12 0.16 -1.57 13.90
C GLY A 12 0.20 -0.12 13.44
N ILE A 13 1.27 0.61 13.82
CA ILE A 13 1.48 2.02 13.46
C ILE A 13 1.60 2.26 11.96
N GLY A 14 1.87 1.22 11.16
CA GLY A 14 1.96 1.30 9.71
C GLY A 14 0.67 1.82 9.08
N ILE A 15 -0.48 1.46 9.65
CA ILE A 15 -1.81 1.88 9.19
C ILE A 15 -1.99 3.39 9.38
N GLU A 16 -1.73 3.89 10.58
CA GLU A 16 -1.94 5.30 10.95
C GLU A 16 -0.96 6.21 10.18
N VAL A 17 0.33 5.86 10.16
CA VAL A 17 1.36 6.67 9.49
C VAL A 17 1.15 6.68 7.97
N THR A 18 0.74 5.56 7.37
CA THR A 18 0.41 5.50 5.94
C THR A 18 -0.76 6.42 5.61
N ALA A 19 -1.81 6.45 6.43
CA ALA A 19 -2.96 7.32 6.22
C ALA A 19 -2.57 8.81 6.22
N GLU A 20 -1.73 9.25 7.16
CA GLU A 20 -1.27 10.64 7.21
C GLU A 20 -0.34 10.99 6.04
N ALA A 21 0.55 10.07 5.64
CA ALA A 21 1.41 10.26 4.48
C ALA A 21 0.59 10.44 3.19
N LEU A 22 -0.47 9.66 3.01
CA LEU A 22 -1.36 9.79 1.85
C LEU A 22 -2.08 11.15 1.82
N LYS A 23 -2.46 11.73 2.96
CA LYS A 23 -3.06 13.08 2.99
C LYS A 23 -2.10 14.14 2.43
N VAL A 24 -0.82 14.06 2.81
CA VAL A 24 0.22 14.97 2.30
C VAL A 24 0.41 14.76 0.79
N LEU A 25 0.49 13.51 0.34
CA LEU A 25 0.65 13.17 -1.07
C LEU A 25 -0.55 13.60 -1.91
N GLU A 26 -1.77 13.50 -1.39
CA GLU A 26 -2.98 13.99 -2.07
C GLU A 26 -2.98 15.51 -2.22
N ARG A 27 -2.53 16.23 -1.19
CA ARG A 27 -2.36 17.69 -1.31
C ARG A 27 -1.35 18.06 -2.39
N LEU A 28 -0.24 17.32 -2.49
CA LEU A 28 0.78 17.52 -3.51
C LEU A 28 0.29 17.14 -4.91
N LYS A 29 -0.47 16.05 -5.04
CA LYS A 29 -1.13 15.62 -6.28
C LYS A 29 -1.98 16.74 -6.85
N GLY A 30 -2.86 17.34 -6.03
CA GLY A 30 -3.72 18.44 -6.45
C GLY A 30 -2.95 19.74 -6.74
N SER A 31 -2.00 20.13 -5.87
CA SER A 31 -1.28 21.41 -6.03
C SER A 31 -0.23 21.43 -7.13
N ARG A 32 0.40 20.28 -7.41
CA ARG A 32 1.50 20.16 -8.40
C ARG A 32 1.10 19.39 -9.66
N GLY A 33 -0.17 19.00 -9.78
CA GLY A 33 -0.66 18.22 -10.92
C GLY A 33 0.05 16.88 -11.08
N LEU A 34 0.44 16.23 -9.97
CA LEU A 34 1.10 14.92 -10.04
C LEU A 34 0.07 13.88 -10.48
N PRO A 35 0.33 13.05 -11.50
CA PRO A 35 -0.64 12.09 -12.00
C PRO A 35 -0.65 10.81 -11.15
N LEU A 36 -0.85 10.90 -9.84
CA LEU A 36 -0.74 9.77 -8.91
C LEU A 36 -2.10 9.07 -8.70
N GLU A 37 -2.08 7.75 -8.65
CA GLU A 37 -3.26 6.91 -8.39
C GLU A 37 -2.90 5.84 -7.34
N TRP A 38 -3.73 5.69 -6.32
CA TRP A 38 -3.48 4.76 -5.21
C TRP A 38 -4.36 3.53 -5.36
N VAL A 39 -3.78 2.36 -5.19
CA VAL A 39 -4.55 1.11 -4.98
C VAL A 39 -4.08 0.50 -3.68
N THR A 40 -4.99 0.40 -2.72
CA THR A 40 -4.68 -0.09 -1.38
C THR A 40 -4.92 -1.58 -1.27
N PHE A 41 -3.96 -2.29 -0.68
CA PHE A 41 -4.04 -3.71 -0.37
C PHE A 41 -4.04 -3.91 1.14
N ASP A 42 -4.87 -4.83 1.63
CA ASP A 42 -5.02 -5.20 3.04
C ASP A 42 -4.00 -6.25 3.50
N TRP A 43 -2.81 -6.26 2.88
CA TRP A 43 -1.77 -7.25 3.17
C TRP A 43 -1.03 -6.88 4.46
N GLY A 44 -1.46 -7.52 5.54
CA GLY A 44 -0.87 -7.43 6.86
C GLY A 44 -1.17 -8.70 7.67
N ALA A 45 -0.69 -8.74 8.90
CA ALA A 45 -0.89 -9.81 9.85
C ALA A 45 -2.37 -10.16 10.06
N GLU A 46 -3.29 -9.19 10.08
CA GLU A 46 -4.73 -9.48 10.21
C GLU A 46 -5.28 -10.32 9.06
N LYS A 47 -4.83 -10.07 7.82
CA LYS A 47 -5.16 -10.92 6.67
C LYS A 47 -4.55 -12.30 6.82
N PHE A 48 -3.28 -12.37 7.21
CA PHE A 48 -2.59 -13.63 7.43
C PHE A 48 -3.27 -14.48 8.53
N LEU A 49 -3.64 -13.89 9.66
CA LEU A 49 -4.33 -14.57 10.76
C LEU A 49 -5.72 -15.08 10.36
N ARG A 50 -6.42 -14.37 9.47
CA ARG A 50 -7.73 -14.78 8.96
C ARG A 50 -7.67 -15.86 7.86
N GLU A 51 -6.70 -15.76 6.96
CA GLU A 51 -6.71 -16.51 5.69
C GLU A 51 -5.51 -17.45 5.52
N GLY A 52 -4.48 -17.33 6.37
CA GLY A 52 -3.20 -18.03 6.22
C GLY A 52 -2.33 -17.51 5.06
N VAL A 53 -2.71 -16.37 4.48
CA VAL A 53 -2.07 -15.80 3.28
C VAL A 53 -1.42 -14.46 3.62
N SER A 54 -0.09 -14.38 3.51
CA SER A 54 0.67 -13.13 3.70
C SER A 54 0.68 -12.31 2.42
N LEU A 55 1.13 -12.92 1.33
CA LEU A 55 1.14 -12.35 -0.01
C LEU A 55 0.41 -13.33 -0.95
N PRO A 56 -0.68 -12.91 -1.63
CA PRO A 56 -1.41 -13.79 -2.55
C PRO A 56 -0.53 -14.32 -3.68
N GLU A 57 -0.86 -15.51 -4.17
CA GLU A 57 -0.19 -16.09 -5.34
C GLU A 57 -0.28 -15.13 -6.56
N GLY A 58 0.83 -14.94 -7.27
CA GLY A 58 0.90 -14.03 -8.42
C GLY A 58 0.95 -12.53 -8.07
N ALA A 59 0.94 -12.16 -6.79
CA ALA A 59 0.93 -10.76 -6.40
C ALA A 59 2.20 -10.02 -6.80
N LEU A 60 3.39 -10.63 -6.73
CA LEU A 60 4.63 -9.96 -7.13
C LEU A 60 4.66 -9.67 -8.63
N GLU A 61 4.17 -10.60 -9.45
CA GLU A 61 4.06 -10.45 -10.90
C GLU A 61 3.06 -9.34 -11.25
N MET A 62 1.91 -9.31 -10.56
CA MET A 62 0.93 -8.24 -10.67
C MET A 62 1.53 -6.88 -10.29
N LEU A 63 2.20 -6.78 -9.12
CA LEU A 63 2.85 -5.55 -8.67
C LEU A 63 3.87 -5.03 -9.67
N ARG A 64 4.72 -5.92 -10.20
CA ARG A 64 5.74 -5.55 -11.20
C ARG A 64 5.13 -5.08 -12.52
N ARG A 65 4.05 -5.72 -12.98
CA ARG A 65 3.41 -5.42 -14.27
C ARG A 65 2.57 -4.15 -14.20
N ASP A 66 1.81 -3.99 -13.11
CA ASP A 66 0.67 -3.08 -13.07
C ASP A 66 0.96 -1.79 -12.29
N PHE A 67 2.02 -1.75 -11.49
CA PHE A 67 2.36 -0.62 -10.61
C PHE A 67 3.74 -0.03 -10.88
N HIS A 68 3.86 1.27 -10.64
CA HIS A 68 5.11 2.01 -10.83
C HIS A 68 5.97 2.06 -9.58
N ALA A 69 5.34 1.92 -8.40
CA ALA A 69 6.01 1.89 -7.11
C ALA A 69 5.11 1.23 -6.07
N ILE A 70 5.74 0.84 -4.96
CA ILE A 70 5.09 0.30 -3.77
C ILE A 70 5.34 1.31 -2.63
N PHE A 71 4.28 1.76 -1.98
CA PHE A 71 4.31 2.50 -0.73
C PHE A 71 3.90 1.54 0.39
N ILE A 72 4.85 1.11 1.20
CA ILE A 72 4.63 0.15 2.28
C ILE A 72 4.85 0.80 3.65
N GLY A 73 3.94 0.54 4.58
CA GLY A 73 4.06 0.93 5.98
C GLY A 73 4.95 -0.03 6.78
N ALA A 74 4.56 -0.32 8.01
CA ALA A 74 5.24 -1.30 8.87
C ALA A 74 4.54 -2.65 8.76
N VAL A 75 5.28 -3.76 8.85
CA VAL A 75 4.72 -5.12 8.84
C VAL A 75 5.30 -5.89 10.01
N GLY A 76 4.45 -6.62 10.74
CA GLY A 76 4.85 -7.44 11.87
C GLY A 76 3.78 -7.54 12.95
N ASP A 77 3.66 -8.73 13.54
CA ASP A 77 2.75 -9.03 14.63
C ASP A 77 3.36 -10.12 15.52
N PRO A 78 3.30 -10.01 16.87
CA PRO A 78 3.90 -10.98 17.77
C PRO A 78 3.05 -12.26 18.00
N ARG A 79 1.82 -12.34 17.49
CA ARG A 79 0.89 -13.47 17.71
C ARG A 79 1.15 -14.67 16.80
#